data_AF-X1F792-F1
#
_entry.id   AF-X1F792-F1
#
_cell.length_a   1.000
_cell.length_b   1.000
_cell.length_c   1.000
_cell.angle_alpha   90.00
_cell.angle_beta   90.00
_cell.angle_gamma   90.00
#
_symmetry.space_group_name_H-M   'P 1'
#
loop_
_entity.id
_entity.type
_entity.pdbx_description
1 polymer ?
#
loop_
_entity_poly.entity_id
_entity_poly.type
_entity_poly.pdbx_seq_one_letter_code
_entity_poly.pdbx_strand_id
1 'polypeptide(L)' 'MAITTRRDFMRAMGLGVLSLKTSFSYCADYSNEPDRPNIVLILADDLGWSDLGCYGGEIETPNLDRLAKKGIRFT' A
#
# COMPACT_ATOMS: atom_id res chain seq x y z
N MET A 1 20.71 24.03 -52.25
CA MET A 1 20.02 23.23 -53.28
C MET A 1 20.23 21.76 -52.95
N ALA A 2 19.33 20.99 -52.35
CA ALA A 2 17.98 21.22 -51.87
C ALA A 2 17.79 20.38 -50.59
N ILE A 3 17.52 21.03 -49.46
CA ILE A 3 16.83 20.40 -48.34
C ILE A 3 15.36 20.34 -48.74
N THR A 4 14.93 19.26 -49.40
CA THR A 4 13.53 19.11 -49.82
C THR A 4 13.13 17.65 -49.90
N THR A 5 13.02 16.93 -48.78
CA THR A 5 11.85 16.05 -48.53
C THR A 5 11.65 15.77 -47.04
N ARG A 6 10.38 15.61 -46.62
CA ARG A 6 9.99 15.16 -45.25
C ARG A 6 10.43 13.72 -44.95
N ARG A 7 10.78 12.94 -45.98
CA ARG A 7 11.22 11.54 -45.88
C ARG A 7 12.65 11.41 -45.40
N ASP A 8 13.54 12.30 -45.83
CA ASP A 8 14.94 12.30 -45.40
C ASP A 8 15.07 12.73 -43.93
N PHE A 9 14.20 13.64 -43.47
CA PHE A 9 14.07 14.01 -42.05
C PHE A 9 13.62 12.84 -41.17
N MET A 10 12.62 12.06 -41.61
CA MET A 10 12.11 10.90 -40.86
C MET A 10 13.10 9.72 -40.82
N ARG A 11 13.96 9.57 -41.83
CA ARG A 11 15.03 8.55 -41.84
C ARG A 11 16.19 8.91 -40.88
N ALA A 12 16.55 10.18 -40.78
CA ALA A 12 17.56 10.67 -39.84
C ALA A 12 17.11 10.51 -38.37
N MET A 13 15.82 10.73 -38.09
CA MET A 13 15.21 10.45 -36.77
C MET A 13 15.12 8.95 -36.47
N GLY A 14 14.79 8.11 -37.47
CA GLY A 14 14.56 6.68 -37.27
C GLY A 14 15.82 5.87 -36.94
N LEU A 15 17.00 6.30 -37.39
CA LEU A 15 18.27 5.61 -37.10
C LEU A 15 18.91 6.04 -35.76
N GLY A 16 18.55 7.22 -35.23
CA GLY A 16 19.01 7.66 -33.90
C GLY A 16 18.36 6.90 -32.73
N VAL A 17 17.23 6.23 -32.97
CA VAL A 17 16.42 5.58 -31.91
C VAL A 17 16.77 4.10 -31.70
N LEU A 18 17.63 3.50 -32.53
CA LEU A 18 18.02 2.08 -32.38
C LEU A 18 19.29 1.86 -31.57
N SER A 19 20.08 2.90 -31.26
CA SER A 19 21.34 2.76 -30.51
C SER A 19 21.24 3.10 -29.01
N LEU A 20 20.06 3.45 -28.49
CA LEU A 20 19.85 3.71 -27.07
C LEU A 20 18.66 2.91 -26.50
N LYS A 21 18.55 1.63 -26.90
CA LYS A 21 17.57 0.67 -26.34
C LYS A 21 18.20 -0.40 -25.46
N THR A 22 19.36 -0.12 -24.86
CA THR A 22 20.05 -1.06 -23.95
C THR A 22 20.40 -0.46 -22.57
N SER A 23 19.90 0.73 -22.22
CA SER A 23 20.18 1.30 -20.88
C SER A 23 19.05 2.06 -20.22
N PHE A 24 17.85 2.13 -20.82
CA PHE A 24 16.69 2.58 -20.08
C PHE A 24 16.13 1.40 -19.28
N SER A 25 16.77 1.17 -18.13
CA SER A 25 16.17 0.48 -17.00
C SER A 25 14.84 1.20 -16.73
N TYR A 26 13.73 0.64 -17.22
CA TYR A 26 12.39 0.99 -16.77
C TYR A 26 12.29 0.38 -15.37
N CYS A 27 12.97 1.00 -14.41
CA CYS A 27 12.68 0.79 -13.01
C CYS A 27 11.28 1.38 -12.83
N ALA A 28 10.27 0.54 -13.06
CA ALA A 28 8.95 0.79 -12.53
C ALA A 28 9.16 0.86 -11.02
N ASP A 29 9.24 2.10 -10.53
CA ASP A 29 9.23 2.41 -9.12
C ASP A 29 7.84 1.97 -8.64
N TYR A 30 7.73 0.70 -8.27
CA TYR A 30 6.56 0.17 -7.62
C TYR A 30 6.54 0.90 -6.29
N SER A 31 5.67 1.90 -6.19
CA SER A 31 5.56 2.75 -5.02
C SER A 31 5.51 1.85 -3.80
N ASN A 32 6.60 1.82 -3.05
CA ASN A 32 6.73 1.16 -1.77
C ASN A 32 6.00 2.06 -0.77
N GLU A 33 4.73 2.38 -1.04
CA GLU A 33 3.87 2.95 -0.02
C GLU A 33 3.84 1.91 1.09
N PRO A 34 4.29 2.26 2.30
CA PRO A 34 4.25 1.31 3.41
C PRO A 34 2.83 0.76 3.48
N ASP A 35 2.70 -0.57 3.53
CA ASP A 35 1.42 -1.26 3.54
C ASP A 35 0.49 -0.56 4.52
N ARG A 36 -0.50 0.16 3.98
CA ARG A 36 -1.41 0.97 4.78
C ARG A 36 -2.21 0.00 5.65
N PRO A 37 -2.14 0.08 6.98
CA PRO A 37 -2.83 -0.88 7.82
C PRO A 37 -4.34 -0.73 7.67
N ASN A 38 -5.03 -1.87 7.66
CA ASN A 38 -6.49 -1.87 7.73
C ASN A 38 -6.92 -1.55 9.16
N ILE A 39 -7.82 -0.57 9.31
CA ILE A 39 -8.34 -0.16 10.62
C ILE A 39 -9.77 -0.68 10.77
N VAL A 40 -10.02 -1.45 11.83
CA VAL A 40 -11.35 -1.90 12.23
C VAL A 40 -11.67 -1.29 13.58
N LEU A 41 -12.67 -0.40 13.62
CA LEU A 41 -13.17 0.21 14.84
C LEU A 41 -14.44 -0.53 15.28
N ILE A 42 -14.40 -1.11 16.48
CA ILE A 42 -15.55 -1.75 17.12
C ILE A 42 -16.01 -0.85 18.25
N LEU A 43 -17.24 -0.34 18.16
CA LEU A 43 -17.90 0.39 19.22
C LEU A 43 -19.00 -0.50 19.80
N ALA A 44 -18.96 -0.71 21.11
CA ALA A 44 -20.02 -1.37 21.85
C ALA A 44 -20.75 -0.34 22.70
N ASP A 45 -22.07 -0.30 22.59
CA ASP A 45 -22.92 0.57 23.39
C ASP A 45 -23.15 -0.04 24.78
N ASP A 46 -23.24 0.80 25.81
CA ASP A 46 -23.49 0.42 27.21
C ASP A 46 -22.61 -0.72 27.77
N LEU A 47 -21.40 -0.90 27.25
CA LEU A 47 -20.47 -1.92 27.73
C LEU A 47 -19.71 -1.43 28.98
N GLY A 48 -19.99 -2.07 30.11
CA GLY A 48 -19.36 -1.79 31.39
C GLY A 48 -18.03 -2.51 31.57
N TRP A 49 -17.26 -2.04 32.56
CA TRP A 49 -15.98 -2.64 32.93
C TRP A 49 -16.11 -4.09 33.42
N SER A 50 -17.18 -4.39 34.16
CA SER A 50 -17.48 -5.71 34.73
C SER A 50 -17.95 -6.73 33.70
N ASP A 51 -18.19 -6.32 32.45
CA ASP A 51 -18.77 -7.19 31.43
C ASP A 51 -17.72 -7.94 30.63
N LEU A 52 -16.45 -7.54 30.71
CA LEU A 52 -15.36 -8.16 29.96
C LEU A 52 -14.52 -9.06 30.86
N GLY A 53 -14.33 -10.30 30.45
CA GLY A 53 -13.51 -11.28 31.15
C GLY A 53 -12.08 -10.79 31.40
N CYS A 54 -11.49 -10.05 30.45
CA CYS A 54 -10.16 -9.47 30.62
C CYS A 54 -10.08 -8.48 31.80
N TYR A 55 -11.16 -7.81 32.16
CA TYR A 55 -11.23 -6.89 33.31
C TYR A 55 -11.68 -7.57 34.61
N GLY A 56 -11.84 -8.90 34.61
CA GLY A 56 -12.33 -9.66 35.75
C GLY A 56 -13.85 -9.84 35.77
N GLY A 57 -14.52 -9.57 34.66
CA GLY A 57 -15.95 -9.84 34.48
C GLY A 57 -16.28 -11.33 34.46
N GLU A 58 -17.53 -11.65 34.78
CA GLU A 58 -18.05 -13.03 34.82
C GLU A 58 -18.40 -13.58 33.43
N ILE A 59 -18.60 -12.69 32.46
CA ILE A 59 -18.99 -13.06 31.09
C ILE A 59 -17.74 -13.51 30.31
N GLU A 60 -17.82 -14.69 29.71
CA GLU A 60 -16.76 -15.21 28.85
C GLU A 60 -16.68 -14.42 27.53
N THR A 61 -15.62 -13.64 27.36
CA THR A 61 -15.38 -12.84 26.15
C THR A 61 -14.10 -13.26 25.41
N PRO A 62 -14.00 -14.52 24.92
CA PRO A 62 -12.73 -15.11 24.49
C PRO A 62 -12.05 -14.35 23.33
N ASN A 63 -12.84 -13.71 22.44
CA ASN A 63 -12.29 -12.91 21.35
C ASN A 63 -11.69 -11.59 21.85
N LEU A 64 -12.38 -10.87 22.73
CA LEU A 64 -11.88 -9.62 23.31
C LEU A 64 -10.71 -9.89 24.26
N ASP A 65 -10.75 -10.98 25.03
CA ASP A 65 -9.66 -11.39 25.89
C ASP A 65 -8.39 -11.72 25.10
N ARG A 66 -8.54 -12.40 23.95
CA ARG A 66 -7.43 -12.67 23.04
C ARG A 66 -6.87 -11.38 22.44
N LEU A 67 -7.72 -10.41 22.09
CA LEU A 67 -7.28 -9.11 21.59
C LEU A 67 -6.52 -8.33 22.67
N ALA A 68 -7.03 -8.30 23.90
CA ALA A 68 -6.35 -7.68 25.04
C ALA A 68 -5.00 -8.34 25.36
N LYS A 69 -4.88 -9.67 25.27
CA LYS A 69 -3.63 -10.41 25.48
C LYS A 69 -2.59 -10.21 24.37
N LYS A 70 -3.03 -10.05 23.12
CA LYS A 70 -2.15 -9.89 21.94
C LYS A 70 -1.85 -8.44 21.59
N GLY A 71 -2.61 -7.50 22.15
CA GLY A 71 -2.51 -6.08 21.88
C GLY A 71 -2.18 -5.28 23.12
N ILE A 72 -2.68 -4.05 23.14
CA ILE A 72 -2.57 -3.13 24.27
C ILE A 72 -3.96 -2.95 24.85
N ARG A 73 -4.05 -3.01 26.18
CA ARG A 73 -5.28 -2.75 26.93
C ARG A 73 -5.07 -1.52 27.80
N PHE A 74 -5.95 -0.54 27.65
CA PHE A 74 -5.98 0.65 28.48
C PHE A 74 -6.89 0.40 29.68
N THR A 75 -6.41 0.70 30.88
CA THR A 75 -7.12 0.47 32.14
C THR A 75 -7.19 1.71 32.98
#